data_AF-A0A660R4J6-F1
#
_entry.id   AF-A0A660R4J6-F1
#
_cell.length_a   1.000
_cell.length_b   1.000
_cell.length_c   1.000
_cell.angle_alpha   90.00
_cell.angle_beta   90.00
_cell.angle_gamma   90.00
#
_symmetry.space_group_name_H-M   'P 1'
#
loop_
_entity.id
_entity.type
_entity.pdbx_description
1 polymer ?
#
loop_
_entity_poly.entity_id
_entity_poly.type
_entity_poly.pdbx_seq_one_letter_code
_entity_poly.pdbx_strand_id
1 'polypeptide(L)'
;MKYLTIWDYVIIGVYFAILLFIGWYLKRRASENIEHYFLGGKKLPWWALGLSGMAAWLDMTGTMIIVSFLYLLGPRGLYIELRGGVGLVLVFLMIWVGKWHRRSGVMTGAEWMVFRFGKDKWGTFARLSQVFAQLIFAVGMLAYAIKGIGLFLSMFLPFTPLTCSLIIIGITTIYTLQSGFYGVVVTDIFQSVCILAGVVFIVVLAVTKMSGVDFAAVATSVTGNTQWTTTALQWKTEMPVGYENYSLLALVACFYLFKTIIQGAGMTGDSKYFGAKNSRECGLLSMMSGITLMIRWPLMIGFAILGIFMVRDMFPDQTVMLEA
;
A
#
# COMPACT_ATOMS: atom_id res chain seq x y z
N MET A 1 -13.14 -27.08 -4.85
CA MET A 1 -12.28 -26.84 -6.03
C MET A 1 -10.86 -26.61 -5.52
N LYS A 2 -9.84 -27.31 -6.04
CA LYS A 2 -8.43 -27.00 -5.72
C LYS A 2 -8.00 -25.87 -6.65
N TYR A 3 -8.04 -24.62 -6.17
CA TYR A 3 -7.66 -23.45 -6.96
C TYR A 3 -6.15 -23.35 -7.19
N LEU A 4 -5.34 -24.04 -6.38
CA LEU A 4 -3.89 -24.02 -6.45
C LEU A 4 -3.35 -25.41 -6.80
N THR A 5 -2.41 -25.43 -7.73
CA THR A 5 -1.62 -26.62 -8.08
C THR A 5 -0.50 -26.84 -7.06
N ILE A 6 0.13 -28.01 -7.09
CA ILE A 6 1.29 -28.29 -6.23
C ILE A 6 2.43 -27.28 -6.44
N TRP A 7 2.61 -26.81 -7.68
CA TRP A 7 3.63 -25.82 -8.02
C TRP A 7 3.37 -24.47 -7.37
N ASP A 8 2.11 -24.05 -7.27
CA ASP A 8 1.75 -22.79 -6.59
C ASP A 8 2.09 -22.86 -5.10
N TYR A 9 1.80 -23.99 -4.44
CA TYR A 9 2.19 -24.20 -3.04
C TYR A 9 3.70 -24.20 -2.84
N VAL A 10 4.46 -24.80 -3.77
CA VAL A 10 5.93 -24.79 -3.73
C VAL A 10 6.46 -23.37 -3.85
N ILE A 11 5.94 -22.57 -4.80
CA ILE A 11 6.36 -21.17 -4.98
C ILE A 11 6.08 -20.35 -3.72
N ILE A 12 4.89 -20.48 -3.13
CA ILE A 12 4.52 -19.81 -1.88
C ILE A 12 5.45 -20.24 -0.74
N GLY A 13 5.73 -21.54 -0.62
CA GLY A 13 6.63 -22.08 0.40
C GLY A 13 8.06 -21.56 0.27
N VAL A 14 8.60 -21.53 -0.95
CA VAL A 14 9.93 -20.97 -1.24
C VAL A 14 9.97 -19.47 -0.93
N TYR A 15 8.93 -18.72 -1.28
CA TYR A 15 8.84 -17.29 -0.97
C TYR A 15 8.95 -17.03 0.55
N PHE A 16 8.18 -17.75 1.37
CA PHE A 16 8.27 -17.60 2.83
C PHE A 16 9.61 -18.11 3.40
N ALA A 17 10.16 -19.18 2.84
CA ALA A 17 11.47 -19.69 3.23
C ALA A 17 12.58 -18.64 2.98
N ILE A 18 12.54 -17.93 1.86
CA ILE A 18 13.46 -16.82 1.55
C ILE A 18 13.32 -15.70 2.58
N LEU A 19 12.09 -15.28 2.92
CA LEU A 19 11.88 -14.23 3.91
C LEU A 19 12.41 -14.61 5.30
N LEU A 20 12.13 -15.84 5.75
CA LEU A 20 12.64 -16.36 7.02
C LEU A 20 14.17 -16.48 7.01
N PHE A 21 14.74 -16.93 5.89
CA PHE A 21 16.19 -17.03 5.72
C PHE A 21 16.87 -15.66 5.78
N ILE A 22 16.34 -14.64 5.09
CA ILE A 22 16.84 -13.26 5.16
C ILE A 22 16.79 -12.77 6.60
N GLY A 23 15.67 -12.99 7.30
CA GLY A 23 15.51 -12.57 8.69
C GLY A 23 16.51 -13.23 9.63
N TRP A 24 16.70 -14.54 9.49
CA TRP A 24 17.68 -15.31 10.26
C TRP A 24 19.12 -14.89 9.96
N TYR A 25 19.47 -14.71 8.68
CA TYR A 25 20.82 -14.34 8.26
C TYR A 25 21.22 -12.95 8.76
N LEU A 26 20.29 -11.98 8.73
CA LEU A 26 20.55 -10.60 9.13
C LEU A 26 20.40 -10.35 10.64
N LYS A 27 19.93 -11.33 11.41
CA LYS A 27 19.77 -11.25 12.87
C LYS A 27 21.04 -10.80 13.59
N ARG A 28 22.20 -11.34 13.19
CA ARG A 28 23.50 -10.98 13.80
C ARG A 28 23.79 -9.49 13.68
N ARG A 29 23.54 -8.93 12.48
CA ARG A 29 23.74 -7.51 12.19
C ARG A 29 22.74 -6.60 12.91
N ALA A 30 21.50 -7.07 13.09
CA ALA A 30 20.48 -6.35 13.83
C ALA A 30 20.77 -6.28 15.34
N SER A 31 21.49 -7.27 15.88
CA SER A 31 21.79 -7.39 17.31
C SER A 31 23.08 -6.67 17.74
N GLU A 32 23.78 -5.99 16.83
CA GLU A 32 25.04 -5.30 17.13
C GLU A 32 24.85 -4.13 18.12
N ASN A 33 23.89 -3.26 17.87
CA ASN A 33 23.48 -2.20 18.80
C ASN A 33 22.07 -1.67 18.47
N ILE A 34 21.51 -0.85 19.37
CA ILE A 34 20.16 -0.27 19.23
C ILE A 34 20.03 0.57 17.95
N GLU A 35 21.07 1.33 17.56
CA GLU A 35 21.06 2.12 16.34
C GLU A 35 21.01 1.25 15.06
N HIS A 36 21.69 0.11 15.06
CA HIS A 36 21.64 -0.87 13.98
C HIS A 36 20.27 -1.53 13.89
N TYR A 37 19.66 -1.85 15.04
CA TYR A 37 18.32 -2.41 15.08
C TYR A 37 17.26 -1.43 14.54
N PHE A 38 17.27 -0.16 14.97
CA PHE A 38 16.23 0.81 14.61
C PHE A 38 16.49 1.60 13.33
N LEU A 39 17.75 1.88 12.98
CA LEU A 39 18.13 2.77 11.87
C LEU A 39 19.02 2.10 10.82
N GLY A 40 19.38 0.82 10.99
CA GLY A 40 20.28 0.12 10.07
C GLY A 40 21.68 0.74 10.01
N GLY A 41 22.09 1.43 11.09
CA GLY A 41 23.38 2.13 11.18
C GLY A 41 23.51 3.34 10.26
N LYS A 42 22.40 3.88 9.74
CA LYS A 42 22.36 5.04 8.82
C LYS A 42 23.21 4.87 7.55
N LYS A 43 23.43 3.63 7.12
CA LYS A 43 24.30 3.27 5.97
C LYS A 43 23.54 2.74 4.77
N LEU A 44 22.22 2.55 4.89
CA LEU A 44 21.38 2.09 3.80
C LEU A 44 21.34 3.12 2.67
N PRO A 45 21.45 2.70 1.40
CA PRO A 45 21.35 3.63 0.28
C PRO A 45 19.90 4.11 0.10
N TRP A 46 19.74 5.34 -0.38
CA TRP A 46 18.42 5.96 -0.59
C TRP A 46 17.47 5.14 -1.47
N TRP A 47 17.98 4.40 -2.46
CA TRP A 47 17.14 3.58 -3.35
C TRP A 47 16.52 2.38 -2.60
N ALA A 48 17.26 1.79 -1.66
CA ALA A 48 16.78 0.69 -0.82
C ALA A 48 15.69 1.16 0.14
N LEU A 49 15.93 2.31 0.79
CA LEU A 49 14.94 2.97 1.63
C LEU A 49 13.70 3.41 0.84
N GLY A 50 13.86 3.78 -0.43
CA GLY A 50 12.77 4.12 -1.33
C GLY A 50 11.89 2.93 -1.70
N LEU A 51 12.49 1.80 -2.07
CA LEU A 51 11.75 0.56 -2.34
C LEU A 51 11.02 0.03 -1.10
N SER A 52 11.69 0.06 0.06
CA SER A 52 11.05 -0.23 1.34
C SER A 52 9.93 0.77 1.67
N GLY A 53 10.10 2.03 1.28
CA GLY A 53 9.04 3.03 1.32
C GLY A 53 7.81 2.55 0.58
N MET A 54 7.92 2.16 -0.69
CA MET A 54 6.81 1.62 -1.49
C MET A 54 6.13 0.44 -0.82
N ALA A 55 6.90 -0.56 -0.37
CA ALA A 55 6.37 -1.77 0.26
C ALA A 55 5.49 -1.43 1.47
N ALA A 56 5.86 -0.44 2.27
CA ALA A 56 5.08 0.01 3.43
C ALA A 56 3.73 0.67 3.06
N TRP A 57 3.58 1.17 1.83
CA TRP A 57 2.34 1.79 1.34
C TRP A 57 1.47 0.86 0.51
N LEU A 58 1.96 -0.35 0.19
CA LEU A 58 1.28 -1.32 -0.65
C LEU A 58 0.91 -2.55 0.17
N ASP A 59 -0.37 -2.67 0.47
CA ASP A 59 -0.96 -3.80 1.18
C ASP A 59 -2.04 -4.50 0.34
N MET A 60 -2.32 -5.74 0.70
CA MET A 60 -3.32 -6.58 0.02
C MET A 60 -4.74 -5.99 0.14
N THR A 61 -5.16 -5.64 1.35
CA THR A 61 -6.52 -5.14 1.63
C THR A 61 -6.80 -3.84 0.87
N GLY A 62 -5.83 -2.94 0.82
CA GLY A 62 -5.94 -1.64 0.18
C GLY A 62 -6.01 -1.82 -1.31
N THR A 63 -5.15 -2.69 -1.84
CA THR A 63 -5.17 -3.07 -3.26
C THR A 63 -6.53 -3.63 -3.67
N MET A 64 -7.15 -4.50 -2.87
CA MET A 64 -8.49 -5.03 -3.16
C MET A 64 -9.55 -3.92 -3.24
N ILE A 65 -9.58 -3.00 -2.27
CA ILE A 65 -10.53 -1.88 -2.25
C ILE A 65 -10.34 -0.98 -3.47
N ILE A 66 -9.07 -0.66 -3.81
CA ILE A 66 -8.77 0.17 -4.98
C ILE A 66 -9.22 -0.52 -6.26
N VAL A 67 -8.91 -1.81 -6.42
CA VAL A 67 -9.34 -2.60 -7.59
C VAL A 67 -10.87 -2.62 -7.69
N SER A 68 -11.59 -2.75 -6.58
CA SER A 68 -13.06 -2.67 -6.58
C SER A 68 -13.57 -1.31 -7.08
N PHE A 69 -12.99 -0.20 -6.61
CA PHE A 69 -13.37 1.12 -7.11
C PHE A 69 -13.03 1.31 -8.59
N LEU A 70 -11.88 0.81 -9.05
CA LEU A 70 -11.50 0.86 -10.46
C LEU A 70 -12.39 -0.04 -11.32
N TYR A 71 -12.82 -1.19 -10.81
CA TYR A 71 -13.76 -2.07 -11.51
C TYR A 71 -15.12 -1.39 -11.70
N LEU A 72 -15.62 -0.70 -10.67
CA LEU A 72 -16.94 -0.05 -10.70
C LEU A 72 -16.95 1.30 -11.44
N LEU A 73 -15.94 2.14 -11.20
CA LEU A 73 -15.90 3.54 -11.66
C LEU A 73 -14.90 3.79 -12.79
N GLY A 74 -14.15 2.75 -13.19
CA GLY A 74 -13.03 2.90 -14.10
C GLY A 74 -11.91 3.76 -13.54
N PRO A 75 -11.12 4.43 -14.40
CA PRO A 75 -10.00 5.27 -13.98
C PRO A 75 -10.36 6.39 -12.99
N ARG A 76 -11.62 6.85 -12.97
CA ARG A 76 -12.11 7.84 -11.99
C ARG A 76 -12.06 7.36 -10.54
N GLY A 77 -12.04 6.05 -10.29
CA GLY A 77 -11.87 5.50 -8.94
C GLY A 77 -10.59 6.00 -8.25
N LEU A 78 -9.57 6.40 -9.03
CA LEU A 78 -8.34 7.05 -8.55
C LEU A 78 -8.61 8.26 -7.64
N TYR A 79 -9.66 9.05 -7.91
CA TYR A 79 -9.95 10.26 -7.16
C TYR A 79 -10.42 9.98 -5.72
N ILE A 80 -11.07 8.85 -5.48
CA ILE A 80 -11.42 8.38 -4.12
C ILE A 80 -10.13 8.07 -3.34
N GLU A 81 -9.13 7.57 -4.05
CA GLU A 81 -7.86 7.13 -3.49
C GLU A 81 -6.86 8.26 -3.23
N LEU A 82 -7.23 9.50 -3.53
CA LEU A 82 -6.54 10.68 -2.98
C LEU A 82 -6.53 10.68 -1.44
N ARG A 83 -7.39 9.89 -0.79
CA ARG A 83 -7.40 9.65 0.67
C ARG A 83 -6.08 9.12 1.26
N GLY A 84 -5.26 8.48 0.42
CA GLY A 84 -3.95 7.94 0.81
C GLY A 84 -3.30 7.05 -0.24
N GLY A 85 -4.08 6.44 -1.13
CA GLY A 85 -3.62 5.59 -2.23
C GLY A 85 -2.70 6.27 -3.26
N VAL A 86 -2.73 7.60 -3.38
CA VAL A 86 -1.80 8.30 -4.28
C VAL A 86 -0.45 8.62 -3.61
N GLY A 87 -0.37 8.57 -2.28
CA GLY A 87 0.88 8.83 -1.55
C GLY A 87 1.37 10.28 -1.65
N LEU A 88 0.46 11.24 -1.88
CA LEU A 88 0.78 12.67 -2.03
C LEU A 88 1.53 13.28 -0.83
N VAL A 89 1.41 12.66 0.36
CA VAL A 89 2.18 13.03 1.55
C VAL A 89 3.69 12.91 1.35
N LEU A 90 4.15 12.04 0.44
CA LEU A 90 5.56 11.85 0.10
C LEU A 90 6.20 13.13 -0.47
N VAL A 91 5.41 14.02 -1.07
CA VAL A 91 5.90 15.32 -1.56
C VAL A 91 6.40 16.19 -0.39
N PHE A 92 5.67 16.21 0.72
CA PHE A 92 6.08 16.95 1.93
C PHE A 92 7.33 16.35 2.56
N LEU A 93 7.42 15.01 2.58
CA LEU A 93 8.61 14.29 3.05
C LEU A 93 9.84 14.57 2.16
N MET A 94 9.64 14.64 0.85
CA MET A 94 10.68 14.94 -0.13
C MET A 94 11.24 16.36 0.02
N ILE A 95 10.35 17.34 0.11
CA ILE A 95 10.74 18.76 0.07
C ILE A 95 11.34 19.18 1.41
N TRP A 96 10.73 18.78 2.53
CA TRP A 96 11.01 19.38 3.83
C TRP A 96 11.01 18.38 5.00
N VAL A 97 9.90 17.68 5.27
CA VAL A 97 9.69 16.97 6.55
C VAL A 97 10.72 15.86 6.76
N GLY A 98 11.00 15.07 5.72
CA GLY A 98 12.02 14.02 5.77
C GLY A 98 13.41 14.58 6.07
N LYS A 99 13.72 15.78 5.55
CA LYS A 99 14.99 16.47 5.81
C LYS A 99 15.09 16.92 7.27
N TRP A 100 13.99 17.37 7.88
CA TRP A 100 13.94 17.73 9.29
C TRP A 100 14.12 16.52 10.21
N HIS A 101 13.45 15.40 9.91
CA HIS A 101 13.67 14.15 10.64
C HIS A 101 15.13 13.73 10.62
N ARG A 102 15.80 13.84 9.47
CA ARG A 102 17.21 13.47 9.40
C ARG A 102 18.12 14.44 10.15
N ARG A 103 17.83 15.75 10.10
CA ARG A 103 18.63 16.80 10.75
C ARG A 103 18.48 16.84 12.27
N SER A 104 17.38 16.35 12.83
CA SER A 104 17.20 16.31 14.27
C SER A 104 18.13 15.32 14.98
N GLY A 105 18.71 14.35 14.27
CA GLY A 105 19.66 13.38 14.82
C GLY A 105 19.06 12.33 15.77
N VAL A 106 17.78 12.44 16.09
CA VAL A 106 17.00 11.52 16.92
C VAL A 106 16.71 10.20 16.20
N MET A 107 16.35 9.17 16.95
CA MET A 107 16.07 7.83 16.41
C MET A 107 14.58 7.57 16.21
N THR A 108 13.72 8.16 17.04
CA THR A 108 12.28 7.82 17.06
C THR A 108 11.39 9.05 16.84
N GLY A 109 10.16 8.81 16.37
CA GLY A 109 9.14 9.86 16.29
C GLY A 109 8.80 10.46 17.66
N ALA A 110 8.88 9.68 18.73
CA ALA A 110 8.65 10.16 20.10
C ALA A 110 9.75 11.14 20.55
N GLU A 111 11.02 10.83 20.28
CA GLU A 111 12.14 11.76 20.51
C GLU A 111 12.01 13.01 19.64
N TRP A 112 11.58 12.86 18.39
CA TRP A 112 11.34 14.00 17.50
C TRP A 112 10.27 14.95 18.04
N MET A 113 9.19 14.42 18.64
CA MET A 113 8.17 15.24 19.29
C MET A 113 8.73 16.05 20.45
N VAL A 114 9.65 15.47 21.25
CA VAL A 114 10.35 16.22 22.31
C VAL A 114 11.28 17.28 21.72
N PHE A 115 12.01 16.96 20.66
CA PHE A 115 12.88 17.90 19.96
C PHE A 115 12.09 19.08 19.38
N ARG A 116 10.92 18.83 18.79
CA ARG A 116 10.11 19.84 18.09
C ARG A 116 9.26 20.72 19.01
N PHE A 117 8.66 20.13 20.05
CA PHE A 117 7.70 20.80 20.93
C PHE A 117 8.23 21.03 22.34
N GLY A 118 9.41 20.54 22.69
CA GLY A 118 9.99 20.71 24.02
C GLY A 118 9.31 19.86 25.09
N LYS A 119 9.60 20.16 26.36
CA LYS A 119 9.12 19.42 27.54
C LYS A 119 8.08 20.19 28.36
N ASP A 120 7.59 21.30 27.85
CA ASP A 120 6.57 22.10 28.51
C ASP A 120 5.22 21.38 28.55
N LYS A 121 4.22 22.00 29.20
CA LYS A 121 2.88 21.43 29.34
C LYS A 121 2.23 21.19 27.97
N TRP A 122 2.42 22.10 27.02
CA TRP A 122 1.86 21.99 25.67
C TRP A 122 2.57 20.94 24.82
N GLY A 123 3.89 20.82 24.91
CA GLY A 123 4.65 19.73 24.29
C GLY A 123 4.29 18.36 24.86
N THR A 124 4.00 18.28 26.16
CA THR A 124 3.49 17.06 26.79
C THR A 124 2.10 16.69 26.30
N PHE A 125 1.19 17.67 26.19
CA PHE A 125 -0.13 17.47 25.59
C PHE A 125 -0.01 16.95 24.15
N ALA A 126 0.80 17.60 23.30
CA ALA A 126 1.01 17.18 21.91
C ALA A 126 1.54 15.74 21.80
N ARG A 127 2.48 15.34 22.68
CA ARG A 127 2.98 13.95 22.74
C ARG A 127 1.88 12.97 23.12
N LEU A 128 1.09 13.27 24.15
CA LEU A 128 0.00 12.41 24.59
C LEU A 128 -1.06 12.27 23.48
N SER A 129 -1.49 13.38 22.87
CA SER A 129 -2.41 13.36 21.73
C SER A 129 -1.89 12.49 20.58
N GLN A 130 -0.59 12.59 20.25
CA GLN A 130 0.02 11.76 19.22
C GLN A 130 0.03 10.27 19.61
N VAL A 131 0.34 9.93 20.87
CA VAL A 131 0.30 8.54 21.35
C VAL A 131 -1.10 7.96 21.23
N PHE A 132 -2.12 8.69 21.69
CA PHE A 132 -3.51 8.25 21.57
C PHE A 132 -3.93 8.07 20.10
N ALA A 133 -3.62 9.04 19.24
CA ALA A 133 -3.94 8.95 17.82
C ALA A 133 -3.26 7.75 17.14
N GLN A 134 -1.97 7.52 17.44
CA GLN A 134 -1.20 6.40 16.89
C GLN A 134 -1.69 5.05 17.41
N LEU A 135 -2.11 4.97 18.68
CA LEU A 135 -2.64 3.72 19.25
C LEU A 135 -3.97 3.34 18.58
N ILE A 136 -4.89 4.30 18.43
CA ILE A 136 -6.17 4.08 17.75
C ILE A 136 -5.92 3.67 16.29
N PHE A 137 -5.02 4.36 15.60
CA PHE A 137 -4.67 4.05 14.22
C PHE A 137 -4.04 2.66 14.09
N ALA A 138 -3.09 2.30 14.97
CA ALA A 138 -2.43 1.00 14.94
C ALA A 138 -3.40 -0.16 15.17
N VAL A 139 -4.31 -0.04 16.14
CA VAL A 139 -5.36 -1.06 16.39
C VAL A 139 -6.29 -1.17 15.17
N GLY A 140 -6.70 -0.04 14.59
CA GLY A 140 -7.52 -0.01 13.38
C GLY A 140 -6.83 -0.67 12.19
N MET A 141 -5.54 -0.38 11.96
CA MET A 141 -4.75 -0.98 10.90
C MET A 141 -4.54 -2.48 11.10
N LEU A 142 -4.37 -2.95 12.33
CA LEU A 142 -4.27 -4.37 12.63
C LEU A 142 -5.58 -5.10 12.36
N ALA A 143 -6.72 -4.54 12.78
CA ALA A 143 -8.04 -5.10 12.50
C ALA A 143 -8.33 -5.14 10.99
N TYR A 144 -7.99 -4.06 10.29
CA TYR A 144 -8.05 -3.96 8.84
C TYR A 144 -7.19 -5.03 8.13
N ALA A 145 -5.95 -5.25 8.59
CA ALA A 145 -5.07 -6.27 8.04
C ALA A 145 -5.61 -7.70 8.28
N ILE A 146 -6.08 -7.98 9.50
CA ILE A 146 -6.68 -9.28 9.86
C ILE A 146 -7.87 -9.60 8.96
N LYS A 147 -8.77 -8.63 8.75
CA LYS A 147 -9.95 -8.81 7.88
C LYS A 147 -9.54 -9.08 6.44
N GLY A 148 -8.67 -8.25 5.86
CA GLY A 148 -8.35 -8.34 4.44
C GLY A 148 -7.51 -9.57 4.08
N ILE A 149 -6.46 -9.87 4.87
CA ILE A 149 -5.63 -11.08 4.67
C ILE A 149 -6.50 -12.34 4.75
N GLY A 150 -7.38 -12.40 5.76
CA GLY A 150 -8.19 -13.56 6.03
C GLY A 150 -9.18 -13.85 4.91
N LEU A 151 -9.94 -12.83 4.51
CA LEU A 151 -10.88 -12.95 3.41
C LEU A 151 -10.17 -13.35 2.11
N PHE A 152 -9.06 -12.69 1.78
CA PHE A 152 -8.34 -12.98 0.54
C PHE A 152 -7.79 -14.40 0.49
N LEU A 153 -7.04 -14.81 1.51
CA LEU A 153 -6.38 -16.13 1.50
C LEU A 153 -7.37 -17.29 1.63
N SER A 154 -8.48 -17.11 2.35
CA SER A 154 -9.53 -18.13 2.45
C SER A 154 -10.21 -18.46 1.11
N MET A 155 -10.07 -17.60 0.09
CA MET A 155 -10.55 -17.90 -1.27
C MET A 155 -9.70 -18.99 -1.95
N PHE A 156 -8.42 -19.09 -1.59
CA PHE A 156 -7.46 -19.99 -2.25
C PHE A 156 -7.05 -21.18 -1.39
N LEU A 157 -7.06 -21.01 -0.06
CA LEU A 157 -6.64 -22.01 0.91
C LEU A 157 -7.84 -22.64 1.61
N PRO A 158 -7.78 -23.95 1.94
CA PRO A 158 -8.86 -24.65 2.64
C PRO A 158 -8.86 -24.37 4.16
N PHE A 159 -8.65 -23.12 4.55
CA PHE A 159 -8.58 -22.68 5.94
C PHE A 159 -9.55 -21.53 6.20
N THR A 160 -9.97 -21.38 7.46
CA THR A 160 -10.84 -20.26 7.84
C THR A 160 -10.12 -18.92 7.68
N PRO A 161 -10.83 -17.80 7.41
CA PRO A 161 -10.23 -16.48 7.31
C PRO A 161 -9.33 -16.12 8.51
N LEU A 162 -9.79 -16.43 9.73
CA LEU A 162 -9.03 -16.15 10.95
C LEU A 162 -7.72 -16.96 11.00
N THR A 163 -7.77 -18.24 10.66
CA THR A 163 -6.58 -19.11 10.60
C THR A 163 -5.56 -18.58 9.61
N CYS A 164 -6.00 -18.19 8.40
CA CYS A 164 -5.12 -17.60 7.38
C CYS A 164 -4.41 -16.33 7.91
N SER A 165 -5.18 -15.41 8.52
CA SER A 165 -4.62 -14.17 9.06
C SER A 165 -3.60 -14.42 10.17
N LEU A 166 -3.91 -15.31 11.12
CA LEU A 166 -3.02 -15.63 12.22
C LEU A 166 -1.70 -16.26 11.75
N ILE A 167 -1.74 -17.14 10.73
CA ILE A 167 -0.55 -17.73 10.13
C ILE A 167 0.36 -16.63 9.52
N ILE A 168 -0.21 -15.77 8.68
CA ILE A 168 0.56 -14.71 8.01
C ILE A 168 1.12 -13.70 9.00
N ILE A 169 0.32 -13.27 9.97
CA ILE A 169 0.76 -12.36 11.02
C ILE A 169 1.88 -13.01 11.83
N GLY A 170 1.71 -14.27 12.24
CA GLY A 170 2.74 -15.01 12.98
C GLY A 170 4.07 -15.08 12.23
N ILE A 171 4.05 -15.50 10.97
CA ILE A 171 5.25 -15.56 10.12
C ILE A 171 5.89 -14.18 9.98
N THR A 172 5.07 -13.15 9.73
CA THR A 172 5.51 -11.76 9.56
C THR A 172 6.17 -11.20 10.82
N THR A 173 5.55 -11.44 11.98
CA THR A 173 6.09 -11.07 13.28
C THR A 173 7.43 -11.75 13.52
N ILE A 174 7.56 -13.05 13.23
CA ILE A 174 8.80 -13.80 13.45
C ILE A 174 9.96 -13.22 12.64
N TYR A 175 9.83 -13.04 11.32
CA TYR A 175 10.95 -12.55 10.53
C TYR A 175 11.25 -11.08 10.82
N THR A 176 10.23 -10.25 11.08
CA THR A 176 10.42 -8.82 11.35
C THR A 176 11.13 -8.57 12.68
N LEU A 177 10.75 -9.30 13.74
CA LEU A 177 11.41 -9.18 15.05
C LEU A 177 12.86 -9.66 15.01
N GLN A 178 13.16 -10.71 14.23
CA GLN A 178 14.52 -11.24 14.15
C GLN A 178 15.46 -10.34 13.35
N SER A 179 14.97 -9.67 12.31
CA SER A 179 15.80 -9.03 11.30
C SER A 179 16.14 -7.56 11.57
N GLY A 180 15.40 -6.91 12.45
CA GLY A 180 15.49 -5.46 12.70
C GLY A 180 15.21 -4.61 11.45
N PHE A 181 15.38 -3.29 11.56
CA PHE A 181 15.09 -2.34 10.47
C PHE A 181 15.89 -2.64 9.20
N TYR A 182 17.17 -2.99 9.32
CA TYR A 182 17.99 -3.35 8.16
C TYR A 182 17.41 -4.56 7.42
N GLY A 183 17.03 -5.61 8.15
CA GLY A 183 16.46 -6.80 7.56
C GLY A 183 15.09 -6.56 6.92
N VAL A 184 14.24 -5.73 7.54
CA VAL A 184 12.97 -5.31 6.95
C VAL A 184 13.18 -4.63 5.61
N VAL A 185 14.16 -3.72 5.51
CA VAL A 185 14.47 -3.06 4.22
C VAL A 185 14.92 -4.06 3.16
N VAL A 186 15.69 -5.09 3.53
CA VAL A 186 16.14 -6.13 2.58
C VAL A 186 14.97 -7.03 2.15
N THR A 187 14.12 -7.46 3.08
CA THR A 187 12.91 -8.22 2.73
C THR A 187 11.98 -7.41 1.84
N ASP A 188 11.81 -6.12 2.12
CA ASP A 188 10.98 -5.23 1.32
C ASP A 188 11.52 -5.06 -0.11
N ILE A 189 12.84 -5.03 -0.30
CA ILE A 189 13.44 -5.01 -1.65
C ILE A 189 13.05 -6.27 -2.42
N PHE A 190 13.21 -7.45 -1.81
CA PHE A 190 12.83 -8.71 -2.43
C PHE A 190 11.34 -8.72 -2.80
N GLN A 191 10.47 -8.32 -1.88
CA GLN A 191 9.02 -8.21 -2.11
C GLN A 191 8.69 -7.20 -3.21
N SER A 192 9.37 -6.05 -3.23
CA SER A 192 9.18 -5.03 -4.26
C SER A 192 9.56 -5.55 -5.64
N VAL A 193 10.64 -6.32 -5.77
CA VAL A 193 11.02 -6.95 -7.04
C VAL A 193 9.95 -7.93 -7.51
N CYS A 194 9.42 -8.76 -6.61
CA CYS A 194 8.31 -9.67 -6.94
C CYS A 194 7.06 -8.89 -7.40
N ILE A 195 6.70 -7.81 -6.72
CA ILE A 195 5.56 -6.96 -7.09
C ILE A 195 5.78 -6.32 -8.46
N LEU A 196 6.97 -5.77 -8.73
CA LEU A 196 7.29 -5.14 -10.01
C LEU A 196 7.20 -6.14 -11.17
N ALA A 197 7.70 -7.36 -10.99
CA ALA A 197 7.56 -8.43 -11.97
C ALA A 197 6.07 -8.78 -12.20
N GLY A 198 5.29 -8.87 -11.12
CA GLY A 198 3.84 -9.08 -11.19
C GLY A 198 3.10 -7.96 -11.93
N VAL A 199 3.50 -6.70 -11.73
CA VAL A 199 2.92 -5.56 -12.45
C VAL A 199 3.15 -5.71 -13.95
N VAL A 200 4.39 -5.97 -14.38
CA VAL A 200 4.71 -6.13 -15.80
C VAL A 200 3.87 -7.25 -16.41
N PHE A 201 3.79 -8.40 -15.72
CA PHE A 201 3.00 -9.54 -16.19
C PHE A 201 1.51 -9.20 -16.34
N ILE A 202 0.88 -8.62 -15.32
CA ILE A 202 -0.56 -8.28 -15.35
C ILE A 202 -0.86 -7.21 -16.39
N VAL A 203 0.01 -6.21 -16.55
CA VAL A 203 -0.17 -5.15 -17.56
C VAL A 203 -0.11 -5.74 -18.96
N VAL A 204 0.87 -6.61 -19.25
CA VAL A 204 0.96 -7.29 -20.55
C VAL A 204 -0.29 -8.14 -20.82
N LEU A 205 -0.77 -8.89 -19.83
CA LEU A 205 -2.01 -9.66 -19.98
C LEU A 205 -3.24 -8.80 -20.23
N ALA A 206 -3.39 -7.69 -19.50
CA ALA A 206 -4.52 -6.79 -19.69
C ALA A 206 -4.51 -6.14 -21.08
N VAL A 207 -3.34 -5.63 -21.52
CA VAL A 207 -3.20 -4.98 -22.83
C VAL A 207 -3.42 -5.96 -23.97
N THR A 208 -2.89 -7.18 -23.87
CA THR A 208 -3.10 -8.22 -24.90
C THR A 208 -4.56 -8.64 -24.98
N LYS A 209 -5.27 -8.75 -23.85
CA LYS A 209 -6.73 -9.03 -23.83
C LYS A 209 -7.58 -7.90 -24.40
N MET A 210 -7.16 -6.64 -24.24
CA MET A 210 -7.85 -5.49 -24.82
C MET A 210 -7.59 -5.34 -26.33
N SER A 211 -6.55 -5.97 -26.87
CA SER A 211 -6.16 -5.80 -28.27
C SER A 211 -7.23 -6.33 -29.22
N GLY A 212 -7.66 -5.49 -30.17
CA GLY A 212 -8.65 -5.87 -31.19
C GLY A 212 -10.11 -5.91 -30.71
N VAL A 213 -10.40 -5.43 -29.49
CA VAL A 213 -11.75 -5.40 -28.91
C VAL A 213 -12.13 -3.95 -28.58
N ASP A 214 -13.40 -3.58 -28.83
CA ASP A 214 -13.97 -2.35 -28.27
C ASP A 214 -14.19 -2.53 -26.76
N PHE A 215 -13.15 -2.22 -25.98
CA PHE A 215 -13.20 -2.38 -24.54
C PHE A 215 -14.24 -1.46 -23.87
N ALA A 216 -14.57 -0.30 -24.45
CA ALA A 216 -15.57 0.59 -23.87
C ALA A 216 -16.96 -0.05 -23.91
N ALA A 217 -17.31 -0.71 -25.03
CA ALA A 217 -18.54 -1.48 -25.15
C ALA A 217 -18.58 -2.66 -24.15
N VAL A 218 -17.47 -3.40 -24.03
CA VAL A 218 -17.37 -4.53 -23.08
C VAL A 218 -17.49 -4.08 -21.62
N ALA A 219 -16.81 -2.98 -21.26
CA ALA A 219 -16.90 -2.43 -19.91
C ALA A 219 -18.33 -1.99 -19.59
N THR A 220 -19.00 -1.32 -20.55
CA THR A 220 -20.39 -0.87 -20.39
C THR A 220 -21.32 -2.06 -20.21
N SER A 221 -21.15 -3.12 -20.99
CA SER A 221 -22.04 -4.28 -20.94
C SER A 221 -21.92 -5.02 -19.61
N VAL A 222 -20.70 -5.16 -19.07
CA VAL A 222 -20.44 -5.85 -17.80
C VAL A 222 -20.79 -5.01 -16.57
N THR A 223 -20.48 -3.71 -16.60
CA THR A 223 -20.59 -2.84 -15.42
C THR A 223 -21.85 -1.97 -15.41
N GLY A 224 -22.56 -1.86 -16.54
CA GLY A 224 -23.63 -0.89 -16.75
C GLY A 224 -23.16 0.56 -16.90
N ASN A 225 -21.87 0.85 -16.73
CA ASN A 225 -21.32 2.20 -16.72
C ASN A 225 -20.82 2.60 -18.12
N THR A 226 -21.61 3.43 -18.81
CA THR A 226 -21.25 3.97 -20.15
C THR A 226 -20.02 4.88 -20.13
N GLN A 227 -19.65 5.42 -18.97
CA GLN A 227 -18.54 6.34 -18.80
C GLN A 227 -17.30 5.68 -18.19
N TRP A 228 -17.22 4.35 -18.15
CA TRP A 228 -16.15 3.62 -17.47
C TRP A 228 -14.75 4.06 -17.93
N THR A 229 -14.54 4.32 -19.22
CA THR A 229 -13.22 4.73 -19.75
C THR A 229 -12.85 6.18 -19.46
N THR A 230 -13.76 6.97 -18.88
CA THR A 230 -13.52 8.38 -18.65
C THR A 230 -12.55 8.60 -17.49
N THR A 231 -11.58 9.47 -17.69
CA THR A 231 -10.58 9.85 -16.67
C THR A 231 -10.87 11.19 -16.01
N ALA A 232 -11.67 12.05 -16.64
CA ALA A 232 -11.95 13.39 -16.16
C ALA A 232 -12.76 13.39 -14.85
N LEU A 233 -12.38 14.26 -13.92
CA LEU A 233 -13.13 14.53 -12.69
C LEU A 233 -14.43 15.27 -13.00
N GLN A 234 -15.55 14.78 -12.47
CA GLN A 234 -16.87 15.41 -12.59
C GLN A 234 -17.44 15.77 -11.22
N TRP A 235 -18.25 16.83 -11.19
CA TRP A 235 -18.95 17.26 -9.97
C TRP A 235 -19.97 16.24 -9.48
N LYS A 236 -20.67 15.60 -10.41
CA LYS A 236 -21.61 14.51 -10.14
C LYS A 236 -21.23 13.35 -11.03
N THR A 237 -20.87 12.23 -10.41
CA THR A 237 -20.57 10.96 -11.09
C THR A 237 -21.68 9.99 -10.77
N GLU A 238 -22.17 9.28 -11.78
CA GLU A 238 -23.10 8.17 -11.58
C GLU A 238 -22.40 7.05 -10.81
N MET A 239 -23.03 6.59 -9.73
CA MET A 239 -22.47 5.60 -8.82
C MET A 239 -23.34 4.35 -8.85
N PRO A 240 -22.74 3.15 -8.71
CA PRO A 240 -23.50 1.94 -8.44
C PRO A 240 -24.32 2.07 -7.15
N VAL A 241 -25.39 1.27 -7.06
CA VAL A 241 -26.26 1.21 -5.88
C VAL A 241 -25.43 0.97 -4.61
N GLY A 242 -25.66 1.76 -3.56
CA GLY A 242 -24.94 1.68 -2.29
C GLY A 242 -23.62 2.48 -2.25
N TYR A 243 -23.18 3.06 -3.37
CA TYR A 243 -22.03 3.97 -3.42
C TYR A 243 -22.45 5.43 -3.67
N GLU A 244 -23.72 5.80 -3.45
CA GLU A 244 -24.22 7.15 -3.76
C GLU A 244 -23.49 8.25 -2.96
N ASN A 245 -22.93 7.89 -1.80
CA ASN A 245 -22.10 8.78 -0.98
C ASN A 245 -20.86 9.32 -1.71
N TYR A 246 -20.38 8.62 -2.75
CA TYR A 246 -19.25 9.06 -3.57
C TYR A 246 -19.65 9.86 -4.81
N SER A 247 -20.96 10.10 -5.02
CA SER A 247 -21.48 10.78 -6.23
C SER A 247 -20.86 12.16 -6.45
N LEU A 248 -20.57 12.91 -5.38
CA LEU A 248 -19.83 14.17 -5.41
C LEU A 248 -18.31 13.95 -5.45
N LEU A 249 -17.83 13.21 -6.45
CA LEU A 249 -16.45 12.76 -6.55
C LEU A 249 -15.43 13.90 -6.50
N ALA A 250 -15.75 15.04 -7.13
CA ALA A 250 -14.91 16.25 -7.06
C ALA A 250 -14.77 16.79 -5.63
N LEU A 251 -15.85 16.81 -4.85
CA LEU A 251 -15.81 17.26 -3.46
C LEU A 251 -14.97 16.31 -2.60
N VAL A 252 -15.14 15.00 -2.80
CA VAL A 252 -14.35 13.96 -2.13
C VAL A 252 -12.86 14.11 -2.43
N ALA A 253 -12.51 14.31 -3.69
CA ALA A 253 -11.13 14.56 -4.13
C ALA A 253 -10.56 15.82 -3.46
N CYS A 254 -11.28 16.94 -3.48
CA CYS A 254 -10.87 18.19 -2.84
C CYS A 254 -10.67 18.04 -1.32
N PHE A 255 -11.58 17.34 -0.64
CA PHE A 255 -11.46 17.07 0.79
C PHE A 255 -10.19 16.28 1.12
N TYR A 256 -9.90 15.22 0.37
CA TYR A 256 -8.72 14.40 0.62
C TYR A 256 -7.41 15.10 0.25
N LEU A 257 -7.41 15.94 -0.80
CA LEU A 257 -6.29 16.81 -1.11
C LEU A 257 -6.02 17.78 0.06
N PHE A 258 -7.06 18.45 0.56
CA PHE A 258 -6.94 19.37 1.69
C PHE A 258 -6.44 18.66 2.96
N LYS A 259 -7.04 17.50 3.30
CA LYS A 259 -6.60 16.65 4.40
C LYS A 259 -5.13 16.25 4.25
N THR A 260 -4.67 15.94 3.03
CA THR A 260 -3.28 15.57 2.76
C THR A 260 -2.32 16.72 3.02
N ILE A 261 -2.70 17.96 2.70
CA ILE A 261 -1.87 19.13 2.97
C ILE A 261 -1.64 19.29 4.48
N ILE A 262 -2.70 19.15 5.28
CA ILE A 262 -2.61 19.20 6.75
C ILE A 262 -1.76 18.04 7.27
N GLN A 263 -2.01 16.82 6.80
CA GLN A 263 -1.27 15.62 7.21
C GLN A 263 0.21 15.72 6.87
N GLY A 264 0.54 16.19 5.66
CA GLY A 264 1.91 16.31 5.17
C GLY A 264 2.74 17.29 5.97
N ALA A 265 2.13 18.39 6.42
CA ALA A 265 2.81 19.38 7.24
C ALA A 265 3.19 18.87 8.64
N GLY A 266 2.43 17.91 9.18
CA GLY A 266 2.60 17.35 10.52
C GLY A 266 3.06 15.89 10.54
N MET A 267 3.51 15.33 9.42
CA MET A 267 3.86 13.90 9.37
C MET A 267 5.12 13.62 10.18
N THR A 268 5.04 12.65 11.09
CA THR A 268 6.16 12.27 11.97
C THR A 268 6.39 10.77 11.98
N GLY A 269 7.60 10.34 12.32
CA GLY A 269 7.81 9.00 12.86
C GLY A 269 8.19 7.89 11.87
N ASP A 270 8.51 8.18 10.61
CA ASP A 270 9.03 7.14 9.72
C ASP A 270 10.55 6.97 9.88
N SER A 271 10.93 5.82 10.45
CA SER A 271 12.30 5.37 10.72
C SER A 271 13.22 5.46 9.50
N LYS A 272 12.69 5.36 8.27
CA LYS A 272 13.49 5.47 7.03
C LYS A 272 14.15 6.83 6.88
N TYR A 273 13.51 7.90 7.35
CA TYR A 273 14.06 9.26 7.26
C TYR A 273 15.11 9.52 8.34
N PHE A 274 14.91 9.00 9.54
CA PHE A 274 15.91 9.04 10.61
C PHE A 274 17.16 8.21 10.24
N GLY A 275 16.95 7.09 9.54
CA GLY A 275 17.99 6.17 9.05
C GLY A 275 18.66 6.54 7.72
N ALA A 276 18.24 7.61 7.04
CA ALA A 276 18.88 8.05 5.80
C ALA A 276 20.31 8.54 6.05
N LYS A 277 21.21 8.47 5.07
CA LYS A 277 22.61 8.95 5.28
C LYS A 277 22.66 10.46 5.51
N ASN A 278 21.90 11.22 4.72
CA ASN A 278 21.88 12.69 4.75
C ASN A 278 20.54 13.25 4.25
N SER A 279 20.34 14.57 4.38
CA SER A 279 19.09 15.22 3.95
C SER A 279 18.81 15.14 2.45
N ARG A 280 19.85 15.02 1.60
CA ARG A 280 19.66 14.85 0.15
C ARG A 280 19.03 13.49 -0.14
N GLU A 281 19.53 12.45 0.52
CA GLU A 281 18.99 11.10 0.42
C GLU A 281 17.55 10.97 0.91
N CYS A 282 17.11 11.79 1.87
CA CYS A 282 15.69 11.88 2.24
C CYS A 282 14.81 12.32 1.08
N GLY A 283 15.25 13.29 0.26
CA GLY A 283 14.51 13.70 -0.93
C GLY A 283 14.48 12.58 -1.98
N LEU A 284 15.62 11.95 -2.22
CA LEU A 284 15.75 10.88 -3.20
C LEU A 284 14.95 9.63 -2.82
N LEU A 285 14.94 9.25 -1.54
CA LEU A 285 14.15 8.10 -1.08
C LEU A 285 12.64 8.36 -1.18
N SER A 286 12.16 9.59 -0.89
CA SER A 286 10.75 9.94 -1.09
C SER A 286 10.37 9.93 -2.57
N MET A 287 11.26 10.45 -3.44
CA MET A 287 11.06 10.44 -4.89
C MET A 287 10.98 9.02 -5.41
N MET A 288 11.94 8.17 -5.02
CA MET A 288 11.95 6.76 -5.37
C MET A 288 10.66 6.07 -4.90
N SER A 289 10.28 6.24 -3.62
CA SER A 289 9.04 5.68 -3.07
C SER A 289 7.82 6.11 -3.89
N GLY A 290 7.73 7.39 -4.26
CA GLY A 290 6.62 7.92 -5.04
C GLY A 290 6.57 7.34 -6.46
N ILE A 291 7.72 7.28 -7.16
CA ILE A 291 7.82 6.69 -8.50
C ILE A 291 7.40 5.24 -8.49
N THR A 292 7.92 4.45 -7.55
CA THR A 292 7.61 3.02 -7.49
C THR A 292 6.18 2.77 -7.00
N LEU A 293 5.64 3.65 -6.14
CA LEU A 293 4.23 3.60 -5.76
C LEU A 293 3.31 3.84 -6.97
N MET A 294 3.68 4.69 -7.92
CA MET A 294 2.88 4.91 -9.13
C MET A 294 2.73 3.64 -9.99
N ILE A 295 3.72 2.75 -9.98
CA ILE A 295 3.74 1.51 -10.78
C ILE A 295 2.58 0.57 -10.40
N ARG A 296 2.03 0.68 -9.18
CA ARG A 296 0.89 -0.15 -8.76
C ARG A 296 -0.43 0.20 -9.45
N TRP A 297 -0.60 1.42 -9.96
CA TRP A 297 -1.83 1.83 -10.62
C TRP A 297 -2.09 1.01 -11.89
N PRO A 298 -1.09 0.83 -12.79
CA PRO A 298 -1.16 -0.16 -13.87
C PRO A 298 -1.55 -1.57 -13.43
N LEU A 299 -1.02 -2.05 -12.30
CA LEU A 299 -1.38 -3.37 -11.75
C LEU A 299 -2.87 -3.42 -11.38
N MET A 300 -3.37 -2.42 -10.63
CA MET A 300 -4.74 -2.40 -10.14
C MET A 300 -5.77 -2.22 -11.26
N ILE A 301 -5.50 -1.33 -12.22
CA ILE A 301 -6.38 -1.18 -13.38
C ILE A 301 -6.33 -2.43 -14.27
N GLY A 302 -5.16 -3.07 -14.38
CA GLY A 302 -5.00 -4.35 -15.07
C GLY A 302 -5.87 -5.45 -14.44
N PHE A 303 -5.93 -5.55 -13.12
CA PHE A 303 -6.85 -6.46 -12.44
C PHE A 303 -8.32 -6.12 -12.72
N ALA A 304 -8.70 -4.85 -12.70
CA ALA A 304 -10.07 -4.44 -13.02
C ALA A 304 -10.46 -4.84 -14.47
N ILE A 305 -9.57 -4.59 -15.44
CA ILE A 305 -9.76 -4.95 -16.85
C ILE A 305 -9.90 -6.48 -17.02
N LEU A 306 -8.97 -7.25 -16.43
CA LEU A 306 -9.01 -8.71 -16.49
C LEU A 306 -10.26 -9.27 -15.81
N GLY A 307 -10.70 -8.66 -14.71
CA GLY A 307 -11.95 -9.00 -14.03
C GLY A 307 -13.18 -8.77 -14.92
N ILE A 308 -13.23 -7.67 -15.67
CA ILE A 308 -14.32 -7.38 -16.62
C ILE A 308 -14.40 -8.45 -17.71
N PHE A 309 -13.25 -8.83 -18.28
CA PHE A 309 -13.19 -9.92 -19.26
C PHE A 309 -13.60 -11.26 -18.66
N MET A 310 -13.14 -11.57 -17.44
CA MET A 310 -13.51 -12.80 -16.75
C MET A 310 -15.02 -12.91 -16.52
N VAL A 311 -15.66 -11.82 -16.08
CA VAL A 311 -17.12 -11.79 -15.88
C VAL A 311 -17.86 -11.94 -17.19
N ARG A 312 -17.43 -11.26 -18.26
CA ARG A 312 -17.99 -11.44 -19.60
C ARG A 312 -17.90 -12.89 -20.08
N ASP A 313 -16.76 -13.54 -19.87
CA ASP A 313 -16.52 -14.92 -20.32
C ASP A 313 -17.33 -15.94 -19.48
N MET A 314 -17.54 -15.66 -18.19
CA MET A 314 -18.33 -16.50 -17.28
C MET A 314 -19.84 -16.33 -17.43
N PHE A 315 -20.31 -15.11 -17.76
CA PHE A 315 -21.71 -14.76 -17.91
C PHE A 315 -21.95 -14.14 -19.31
N PRO A 316 -22.11 -14.99 -20.35
CA PRO A 316 -22.37 -14.51 -21.71
C PRO A 316 -23.71 -13.77 -21.83
N ASP A 317 -24.70 -14.17 -21.03
CA ASP A 317 -25.97 -13.46 -20.89
C ASP A 317 -25.87 -12.44 -19.75
N GLN A 318 -25.71 -11.17 -20.13
CA GLN A 318 -25.47 -10.08 -19.19
C GLN A 318 -26.75 -9.48 -18.61
N THR A 319 -27.92 -9.93 -19.07
CA THR A 319 -29.22 -9.52 -18.50
C THR A 319 -29.36 -9.95 -17.05
N VAL A 320 -28.84 -11.13 -16.71
CA VAL A 320 -28.84 -11.71 -15.34
C VAL A 320 -28.02 -10.87 -14.34
N MET A 321 -27.05 -10.09 -14.82
CA MET A 321 -26.17 -9.27 -13.98
C MET A 321 -26.78 -7.89 -13.65
N LEU A 322 -27.73 -7.41 -14.45
CA LEU A 322 -28.40 -6.11 -14.24
C LEU A 322 -29.56 -6.21 -13.23
N GLU A 323 -30.02 -7.42 -12.91
CA GLU A 323 -31.13 -7.69 -11.98
C GLU A 323 -30.67 -8.07 -10.56
N ALA A 324 -29.36 -8.29 -10.34
CA ALA A 324 -28.76 -8.73 -9.07
C ALA A 324 -28.07 -7.58 -8.30
#